data_AF-G5HJA7-F1
#
_entry.id   AF-G5HJA7-F1
#
_cell.length_a   1.000
_cell.length_b   1.000
_cell.length_c   1.000
_cell.angle_alpha   90.00
_cell.angle_beta   90.00
_cell.angle_gamma   90.00
#
_symmetry.space_group_name_H-M   'P 1'
#
loop_
_entity.id
_entity.type
_entity.pdbx_description
1 polymer ?
#
loop_
_entity_poly.entity_id
_entity_poly.type
_entity_poly.pdbx_seq_one_letter_code
_entity_poly.pdbx_strand_id
1 'polypeptide(L)'
;MDKVSVALRVFFEDPFWIGILERVSEGRMTVSKITFGPEPRDYEVQEFLMKNYYSLRFSPAVAAAVKENHVNPKRIQRQVRRELQDTGMGTKSQQALKLQQEQMKTDRRAVSREKKETEARRQFELKQQKKKEKHRGR
;
A
#
# COMPACT_ATOMS: atom_id res chain seq x y z
N MET A 1 15.27 16.22 34.82
CA MET A 1 13.94 15.73 34.39
C MET A 1 14.17 14.76 33.26
N ASP A 2 13.80 13.50 33.46
CA ASP A 2 13.90 12.50 32.40
C ASP A 2 12.94 12.85 31.27
N LYS A 3 13.47 12.85 30.05
CA LYS A 3 12.70 13.19 28.86
C LYS A 3 11.84 11.99 28.48
N VAL A 4 10.54 12.11 28.69
CA VAL A 4 9.55 11.13 28.21
C VAL A 4 9.01 11.63 26.88
N SER A 5 9.14 10.82 25.83
CA SER A 5 8.49 11.09 24.55
C SER A 5 7.32 10.15 24.33
N VAL A 6 6.18 10.70 23.94
CA VAL A 6 4.96 9.94 23.62
C VAL A 6 4.56 10.24 22.18
N ALA A 7 4.30 9.20 21.40
CA ALA A 7 3.81 9.31 20.04
C ALA A 7 2.59 8.42 19.84
N LEU A 8 1.52 8.96 19.26
CA LEU A 8 0.35 8.18 18.85
C LEU A 8 0.33 8.08 17.33
N ARG A 9 0.21 6.85 16.82
CA ARG A 9 -0.07 6.59 15.39
C ARG A 9 -1.46 6.02 15.27
N VAL A 10 -2.29 6.63 14.43
CA VAL A 10 -3.64 6.15 14.13
C VAL A 10 -3.69 5.69 12.69
N PHE A 11 -4.19 4.48 12.46
CA PHE A 11 -4.32 3.90 11.12
C PHE A 11 -5.50 2.93 11.07
N PHE A 12 -5.95 2.63 9.86
CA PHE A 12 -7.03 1.67 9.62
C PHE A 12 -6.46 0.26 9.43
N GLU A 13 -6.93 -0.69 10.23
CA GLU A 13 -6.66 -2.12 10.11
C GLU A 13 -8.00 -2.86 10.17
N ASP A 14 -8.40 -3.47 9.05
CA ASP A 14 -9.75 -4.02 8.87
C ASP A 14 -10.18 -4.90 10.06
N PRO A 15 -11.35 -4.66 10.68
CA PRO A 15 -12.40 -3.71 10.30
C PRO A 15 -12.37 -2.37 11.07
N PHE A 16 -11.32 -2.07 11.83
CA PHE A 16 -11.30 -0.98 12.81
C PHE A 16 -10.17 0.02 12.63
N TRP A 17 -10.39 1.23 13.14
CA TRP A 17 -9.33 2.18 13.38
C TRP A 17 -8.59 1.85 14.66
N ILE A 18 -7.28 1.79 14.56
CA ILE A 18 -6.37 1.38 15.63
C ILE A 18 -5.39 2.51 15.91
N GLY A 19 -5.22 2.82 17.19
CA GLY A 19 -4.17 3.67 17.73
C GLY A 19 -3.06 2.85 18.35
N ILE A 20 -1.80 3.12 17.99
CA ILE A 20 -0.63 2.62 18.71
C ILE A 20 0.02 3.80 19.41
N LEU A 21 -0.01 3.75 20.75
CA LEU A 21 0.64 4.72 21.62
C LEU A 21 2.02 4.20 22.02
N GLU A 22 3.08 4.83 21.53
CA GLU A 22 4.47 4.54 21.86
C GLU A 22 4.92 5.52 22.95
N ARG A 23 5.41 4.99 24.08
CA ARG A 23 6.05 5.77 25.15
C ARG A 23 7.50 5.35 25.26
N VAL A 24 8.41 6.32 25.20
CA VAL A 24 9.85 6.09 25.39
C VAL A 24 10.32 6.87 26.61
N SER A 25 10.98 6.17 27.53
CA SER A 25 11.57 6.71 28.75
C SER A 25 12.85 5.93 29.06
N GLU A 26 13.94 6.60 29.41
CA GLU A 26 15.20 5.96 29.86
C GLU A 26 15.73 4.87 28.89
N GLY A 27 15.61 5.10 27.57
CA GLY A 27 16.05 4.13 26.55
C GLY A 27 15.18 2.87 26.46
N ARG A 28 14.02 2.85 27.12
CA ARG A 28 13.04 1.78 27.05
C ARG A 28 11.77 2.28 26.37
N MET A 29 11.21 1.47 25.48
CA MET A 29 9.94 1.72 24.81
C MET A 29 8.87 0.78 25.33
N THR A 30 7.70 1.32 25.63
CA THR A 30 6.48 0.57 25.89
C THR A 30 5.40 1.01 24.93
N VAL A 31 4.53 0.08 24.54
CA VAL A 31 3.45 0.36 23.58
C VAL A 31 2.10 -0.03 24.15
N SER A 32 1.05 0.72 23.78
CA SER A 32 -0.34 0.37 24.09
C SER A 32 -1.16 0.41 22.79
N LYS A 33 -1.90 -0.67 22.53
CA LYS A 33 -2.88 -0.73 21.45
C LYS A 33 -4.22 -0.17 21.93
N ILE A 34 -4.82 0.70 21.14
CA ILE A 34 -6.13 1.30 21.35
C ILE A 34 -6.97 0.95 20.12
N THR A 35 -8.16 0.41 20.32
CA THR A 35 -9.11 0.17 19.23
C THR A 35 -10.18 1.24 19.30
N PHE A 36 -10.25 2.11 18.30
CA PHE A 36 -11.25 3.18 18.21
C PHE A 36 -12.56 2.69 17.60
N GLY A 37 -12.50 1.71 16.68
CA GLY A 37 -13.67 1.23 15.95
C GLY A 37 -13.87 2.01 14.65
N PRO A 38 -14.84 2.92 14.54
CA PRO A 38 -14.96 3.84 13.39
C PRO A 38 -13.80 4.84 13.33
N GLU A 39 -13.69 5.58 12.22
CA GLU A 39 -12.67 6.62 12.03
C GLU A 39 -12.80 7.69 13.11
N PRO A 40 -11.83 7.82 14.03
CA PRO A 40 -11.93 8.78 15.10
C PRO A 40 -11.57 10.16 14.56
N ARG A 41 -12.31 11.17 14.99
CA ARG A 41 -11.95 12.57 14.71
C ARG A 41 -10.83 13.00 15.66
N ASP A 42 -10.04 13.98 15.23
CA ASP A 42 -8.87 14.46 16.00
C ASP A 42 -9.21 14.82 17.46
N TYR A 43 -10.37 15.43 17.69
CA TYR A 43 -10.81 15.80 19.05
C TYR A 43 -11.19 14.58 19.90
N GLU A 44 -11.73 13.51 19.30
CA GLU A 44 -12.10 12.27 20.00
C GLU A 44 -10.83 11.53 20.44
N VAL A 45 -9.81 11.55 19.59
CA VAL A 45 -8.49 11.00 19.92
C VAL A 45 -7.88 11.75 21.10
N GLN A 46 -7.90 13.09 21.07
CA GLN A 46 -7.36 13.90 22.16
C GLN A 46 -8.13 13.68 23.46
N GLU A 47 -9.45 13.70 23.42
CA GLU A 47 -10.30 13.47 24.60
C GLU A 47 -10.09 12.08 25.20
N PHE A 48 -10.01 11.05 24.34
CA PHE A 48 -9.72 9.69 24.76
C PHE A 48 -8.40 9.60 25.51
N LEU A 49 -7.33 10.20 24.96
CA LEU A 49 -6.03 10.23 25.61
C LEU A 49 -6.09 10.94 26.96
N MET A 50 -6.69 12.13 27.04
CA MET A 50 -6.76 12.88 28.30
C MET A 50 -7.48 12.12 29.41
N LYS A 51 -8.55 11.37 29.06
CA LYS A 51 -9.33 10.60 30.04
C LYS A 51 -8.70 9.26 30.41
N ASN A 52 -8.07 8.58 29.45
CA ASN A 52 -7.69 7.17 29.61
C ASN A 52 -6.17 6.94 29.70
N TYR A 53 -5.32 7.95 29.52
CA TYR A 53 -3.87 7.75 29.43
C TYR A 53 -3.30 6.95 30.62
N TYR A 54 -3.70 7.26 31.84
CA TYR A 54 -3.23 6.58 33.05
C TYR A 54 -3.84 5.19 33.27
N SER A 55 -4.93 4.85 32.57
CA SER A 55 -5.57 3.53 32.63
C SER A 55 -5.10 2.59 31.51
N LEU A 56 -4.32 3.09 30.54
CA LEU A 56 -3.79 2.28 29.45
C LEU A 56 -2.83 1.20 29.94
N ARG A 57 -3.00 -0.01 29.42
CA ARG A 57 -2.12 -1.15 29.70
C ARG A 57 -1.00 -1.17 28.66
N PHE A 58 0.19 -0.86 29.13
CA PHE A 58 1.39 -0.89 28.30
C PHE A 58 2.01 -2.30 28.24
N SER A 59 2.64 -2.59 27.10
CA SER A 59 3.44 -3.78 26.88
C SER A 59 4.66 -3.83 27.82
N PRO A 60 5.31 -5.00 27.95
CA PRO A 60 6.64 -5.07 28.53
C PRO A 60 7.60 -4.07 27.87
N ALA A 61 8.52 -3.53 28.66
CA ALA A 61 9.52 -2.59 28.19
C ALA A 61 10.53 -3.28 27.28
N VAL A 62 10.68 -2.76 26.06
CA VAL A 62 11.67 -3.22 25.07
C VAL A 62 12.77 -2.17 24.95
N ALA A 63 14.01 -2.61 24.72
CA ALA A 63 15.12 -1.69 24.47
C ALA A 63 14.82 -0.82 23.24
N ALA A 64 14.79 0.50 23.44
CA ALA A 64 14.57 1.46 22.37
C ALA A 64 15.94 1.95 21.89
N ALA A 65 16.28 1.68 20.64
CA ALA A 65 17.39 2.38 19.98
C ALA A 65 16.95 3.84 19.75
N VAL A 66 17.01 4.66 20.80
CA VAL A 66 16.64 6.08 20.75
C VAL A 66 17.71 6.81 19.95
N LYS A 67 17.62 6.77 18.62
CA LYS A 67 18.27 7.79 17.80
C LYS A 67 17.42 9.03 17.91
N GLU A 68 17.78 9.94 18.81
CA GLU A 68 17.30 11.31 18.79
C GLU A 68 17.81 12.00 17.51
N ASN A 69 17.19 11.68 16.38
CA ASN A 69 17.37 12.47 15.19
C ASN A 69 16.49 13.70 15.37
N HIS A 70 17.08 14.85 15.68
CA HIS A 70 16.40 16.13 15.60
C HIS A 70 16.09 16.42 14.13
N VAL A 71 15.02 15.81 13.61
CA VAL A 71 14.57 16.00 12.24
C VAL A 71 13.79 17.30 12.18
N ASN A 72 14.22 18.23 11.32
CA ASN A 72 13.52 19.51 11.10
C ASN A 72 12.02 19.27 10.83
N PRO A 73 11.09 19.96 11.51
CA PRO A 73 9.65 19.79 11.31
C PRO A 73 9.21 19.87 9.84
N LYS A 74 9.87 20.72 9.03
CA LYS A 74 9.63 20.79 7.58
C LYS A 74 9.97 19.49 6.86
N ARG A 75 11.00 18.77 7.31
CA ARG A 75 11.41 17.48 6.75
C ARG A 75 10.44 16.37 7.13
N ILE A 76 9.91 16.38 8.36
CA ILE A 76 8.84 15.46 8.80
C ILE A 76 7.57 15.70 7.98
N GLN A 77 7.10 16.95 7.86
CA GLN A 77 5.93 17.27 7.04
C GLN A 77 6.10 16.88 5.57
N ARG A 78 7.31 17.06 5.00
CA ARG A 78 7.62 16.60 3.64
C ARG A 78 7.59 15.08 3.54
N GLN A 79 8.08 14.36 4.55
CA GLN A 79 8.04 12.90 4.56
C GLN A 79 6.61 12.38 4.70
N VAL A 80 5.81 12.92 5.63
CA VAL A 80 4.39 12.59 5.77
C VAL A 80 3.63 12.92 4.49
N ARG A 81 3.87 14.10 3.88
CA ARG A 81 3.27 14.45 2.59
C ARG A 81 3.72 13.52 1.47
N ARG A 82 4.96 13.03 1.48
CA ARG A 82 5.47 12.06 0.51
C ARG A 82 4.81 10.69 0.70
N GLU A 83 4.69 10.22 1.94
CA GLU A 83 3.98 8.98 2.27
C GLU A 83 2.49 9.09 1.90
N LEU A 84 1.86 10.24 2.15
CA LEU A 84 0.48 10.54 1.74
C LEU A 84 0.33 10.75 0.22
N GLN A 85 1.37 11.24 -0.48
CA GLN A 85 1.37 11.40 -1.94
C GLN A 85 1.70 10.09 -2.67
N ASP A 86 2.52 9.22 -2.08
CA ASP A 86 2.68 7.83 -2.54
C ASP A 86 1.36 7.05 -2.35
N THR A 87 0.46 7.52 -1.46
CA THR A 87 -0.97 7.15 -1.43
C THR A 87 -1.88 8.03 -2.30
N GLY A 88 -1.34 8.70 -3.34
CA GLY A 88 -2.05 9.62 -4.22
C GLY A 88 -2.98 8.98 -5.27
N MET A 89 -3.31 7.70 -5.14
CA MET A 89 -4.25 7.02 -6.03
C MET A 89 -5.16 6.10 -5.22
N GLY A 90 -6.32 6.62 -4.82
CA GLY A 90 -7.51 5.83 -4.48
C GLY A 90 -7.41 4.86 -3.30
N THR A 91 -8.56 4.47 -2.75
CA THR A 91 -8.70 3.32 -1.84
C THR A 91 -7.92 2.11 -2.41
N LYS A 92 -7.41 1.20 -1.56
CA LYS A 92 -6.70 -0.03 -2.00
C LYS A 92 -7.44 -0.77 -3.14
N SER A 93 -8.78 -0.71 -3.12
CA SER A 93 -9.67 -1.23 -4.15
C SER A 93 -9.50 -0.55 -5.53
N GLN A 94 -9.30 0.76 -5.59
CA GLN A 94 -9.08 1.49 -6.84
C GLN A 94 -7.71 1.18 -7.46
N GLN A 95 -6.68 0.97 -6.64
CA GLN A 95 -5.36 0.52 -7.11
C GLN A 95 -5.43 -0.90 -7.69
N ALA A 96 -6.12 -1.81 -7.00
CA ALA A 96 -6.34 -3.18 -7.48
C ALA A 96 -7.09 -3.19 -8.82
N LEU A 97 -8.13 -2.36 -8.98
CA LEU A 97 -8.87 -2.25 -10.25
C LEU A 97 -8.01 -1.68 -11.38
N LYS A 98 -7.14 -0.70 -11.12
CA LYS A 98 -6.23 -0.15 -12.13
C LYS A 98 -5.20 -1.20 -12.57
N LEU A 99 -4.61 -1.93 -11.62
CA LEU A 99 -3.66 -3.01 -11.91
C LEU A 99 -4.33 -4.11 -12.76
N GLN A 100 -5.56 -4.50 -12.41
CA GLN A 100 -6.34 -5.47 -13.18
C GLN A 100 -6.58 -4.99 -14.63
N GLN A 101 -6.93 -3.70 -14.81
CA GLN A 101 -7.13 -3.13 -16.15
C GLN A 101 -5.85 -3.13 -16.99
N GLU A 102 -4.70 -2.84 -16.39
CA GLU A 102 -3.41 -2.87 -17.09
C GLU A 102 -3.04 -4.29 -17.52
N GLN A 103 -3.22 -5.29 -16.65
CA GLN A 103 -3.01 -6.70 -16.96
C GLN A 103 -3.93 -7.18 -18.10
N MET A 104 -5.22 -6.83 -18.05
CA MET A 104 -6.16 -7.20 -19.12
C MET A 104 -5.79 -6.57 -20.47
N LYS A 105 -5.22 -5.36 -20.49
CA LYS A 105 -4.74 -4.72 -21.72
C LYS A 105 -3.52 -5.45 -22.30
N THR A 106 -2.58 -5.89 -21.47
CA THR A 106 -1.41 -6.63 -21.94
C THR A 106 -1.80 -7.98 -22.50
N ASP A 107 -2.69 -8.71 -21.81
CA ASP A 107 -3.12 -10.04 -22.22
C ASP A 107 -3.90 -9.98 -23.54
N ARG A 108 -4.80 -8.99 -23.68
CA ARG A 108 -5.54 -8.77 -24.94
C ARG A 108 -4.60 -8.45 -26.11
N ARG A 109 -3.54 -7.67 -25.88
CA ARG A 109 -2.54 -7.37 -26.91
C ARG A 109 -1.75 -8.61 -27.32
N ALA A 110 -1.39 -9.47 -26.36
CA ALA A 110 -0.71 -10.73 -26.63
C ALA A 110 -1.58 -11.66 -27.48
N VAL A 111 -2.82 -11.91 -27.07
CA VAL A 111 -3.77 -12.76 -27.81
C VAL A 111 -4.05 -12.21 -29.21
N SER A 112 -4.20 -10.89 -29.36
CA SER A 112 -4.42 -10.29 -30.68
C SER A 112 -3.21 -10.43 -31.60
N ARG A 113 -1.99 -10.39 -31.08
CA ARG A 113 -0.77 -10.63 -31.87
C ARG A 113 -0.69 -12.08 -32.31
N GLU A 114 -0.92 -13.01 -31.41
CA GLU A 114 -0.90 -14.45 -31.69
C GLU A 114 -1.94 -14.84 -32.76
N LYS A 115 -3.18 -14.32 -32.65
CA LYS A 115 -4.21 -14.53 -33.69
C LYS A 115 -3.77 -14.00 -35.05
N LYS A 116 -3.18 -12.82 -35.10
CA LYS A 116 -2.71 -12.22 -36.35
C LYS A 116 -1.57 -13.05 -36.99
N GLU A 117 -0.65 -13.56 -36.17
CA GLU A 117 0.43 -14.41 -36.65
C GLU A 117 -0.06 -15.77 -37.16
N THR A 118 -1.00 -16.39 -36.45
CA THR A 118 -1.58 -17.68 -36.86
C THR A 118 -2.40 -17.54 -38.15
N GLU A 119 -3.19 -16.48 -38.29
CA GLU A 119 -3.90 -16.18 -39.53
C GLU A 119 -2.94 -15.90 -40.71
N ALA A 120 -1.87 -15.14 -40.48
CA ALA A 120 -0.87 -14.87 -41.51
C ALA A 120 -0.17 -16.16 -41.99
N ARG A 121 0.20 -17.06 -41.06
CA ARG A 121 0.78 -18.36 -41.38
C ARG A 121 -0.19 -19.23 -42.19
N ARG A 122 -1.45 -19.30 -41.78
CA ARG A 122 -2.50 -20.05 -42.49
C ARG A 122 -2.70 -19.54 -43.92
N GLN A 123 -2.77 -18.22 -44.09
CA GLN A 123 -2.90 -17.60 -45.42
C GLN A 123 -1.67 -17.86 -46.30
N PHE A 124 -0.48 -17.87 -45.71
CA PHE A 124 0.75 -18.21 -46.43
C PHE A 124 0.76 -19.67 -46.88
N GLU A 125 0.41 -20.62 -46.00
CA GLU A 125 0.32 -22.04 -46.34
C GLU A 125 -0.68 -22.31 -47.46
N LEU A 126 -1.87 -21.69 -47.41
CA LEU A 126 -2.87 -21.79 -48.47
C LEU A 126 -2.37 -21.24 -49.80
N LYS A 127 -1.61 -20.14 -49.80
CA LYS A 127 -0.97 -19.60 -51.01
C LYS A 127 0.09 -20.55 -51.56
N GLN A 128 0.89 -21.18 -50.70
CA GLN A 128 1.88 -22.17 -51.12
C GLN A 128 1.23 -23.43 -51.70
N GLN A 129 0.16 -23.95 -51.08
CA GLN A 129 -0.60 -25.07 -51.61
C GLN A 129 -1.19 -24.76 -52.99
N LYS A 130 -1.87 -23.61 -53.14
CA LYS A 130 -2.40 -23.16 -54.44
C LYS A 130 -1.31 -23.01 -55.50
N LYS A 131 -0.11 -22.52 -55.12
CA LYS A 131 1.04 -22.43 -56.04
C LYS A 131 1.52 -23.82 -56.47
N LYS A 132 1.60 -24.78 -55.54
CA LYS A 132 1.97 -26.17 -55.82
C LYS A 132 0.94 -26.87 -56.71
N GLU A 133 -0.36 -26.68 -56.45
CA GLU A 133 -1.46 -27.23 -57.25
C GLU A 133 -1.47 -26.67 -58.68
N LYS A 134 -1.24 -25.36 -58.85
CA LYS A 134 -1.06 -24.76 -60.18
C LYS A 134 0.12 -25.34 -60.97
N HIS A 135 1.18 -25.76 -60.27
CA HIS A 135 2.39 -26.28 -60.90
C HIS A 135 2.35 -27.79 -61.17
N ARG A 136 1.53 -28.53 -60.41
CA ARG A 136 1.22 -29.96 -60.63
C ARG A 136 0.13 -30.13 -61.69
N GLY A 137 0.23 -29.40 -62.80
CA GLY A 137 -0.78 -29.37 -63.87
C GLY A 137 -1.34 -30.76 -64.23
N ARG A 138 -2.59 -30.75 -64.69
CA ARG A 138 -3.05 -31.76 -65.64
C ARG A 138 -2.10 -31.82 -66.84
#